data_AF-A0A0P0R621-F1
#
_entry.id   AF-A0A0P0R621-F1
#
_cell.length_a   1.000
_cell.length_b   1.000
_cell.length_c   1.000
_cell.angle_alpha   90.00
_cell.angle_beta   90.00
_cell.angle_gamma   90.00
#
_symmetry.space_group_name_H-M   'P 1'
#
loop_
_entity.id
_entity.type
_entity.pdbx_description
1 polymer ?
#
loop_
_entity_poly.entity_id
_entity_poly.type
_entity_poly.pdbx_seq_one_letter_code
_entity_poly.pdbx_strand_id
1 'polypeptide(L)'
;MFNVVLVEPEIPPNTGNVIRLCANTGARLHLIEPLGFPLDDARMRRAGLDYHEYAQMRVHASWDALIDSETPDFSRMFAFTTRGSSPFHSHAFLPGDWFVFGAETRGLPDAVLNRFPDTQRVRLPMRAGNRSLNLSNTVAVVVFEAWRQAGFEGGA
;
A
#
# COMPACT_ATOMS: atom_id res chain seq x y z
N MET A 1 13.00 5.69 -2.09
CA MET A 1 12.23 4.46 -2.42
C MET A 1 11.19 4.23 -1.34
N PHE A 2 9.91 4.07 -1.69
CA PHE A 2 8.79 3.92 -0.74
C PHE A 2 8.37 2.46 -0.56
N ASN A 3 7.59 2.17 0.48
CA ASN A 3 7.04 0.84 0.75
C ASN A 3 5.51 0.89 0.73
N VAL A 4 4.88 -0.03 0.02
CA VAL A 4 3.43 -0.23 -0.05
C VAL A 4 3.08 -1.51 0.66
N VAL A 5 2.16 -1.45 1.62
CA VAL A 5 1.69 -2.61 2.39
C VAL A 5 0.21 -2.81 2.11
N LEU A 6 -0.17 -3.97 1.55
CA LEU A 6 -1.56 -4.38 1.42
C LEU A 6 -1.89 -5.43 2.48
N VAL A 7 -2.79 -5.09 3.40
CA VAL A 7 -3.23 -5.95 4.50
C VAL A 7 -4.46 -6.72 4.05
N GLU A 8 -4.33 -8.05 3.96
CA GLU A 8 -5.40 -8.99 3.60
C GLU A 8 -6.12 -8.63 2.29
N PRO A 9 -5.42 -8.37 1.17
CA PRO A 9 -6.06 -7.94 -0.08
C PRO A 9 -7.01 -9.01 -0.63
N GLU A 10 -8.17 -8.58 -1.12
CA GLU A 10 -9.25 -9.50 -1.50
C GLU A 10 -9.40 -9.65 -3.00
N ILE A 11 -9.12 -8.59 -3.78
CA ILE A 11 -9.39 -8.55 -5.22
C ILE A 11 -8.10 -8.72 -6.03
N PRO A 12 -7.87 -9.87 -6.69
CA PRO A 12 -6.61 -10.15 -7.40
C PRO A 12 -6.22 -9.09 -8.46
N PRO A 13 -7.15 -8.58 -9.31
CA PRO A 13 -6.82 -7.51 -10.25
C PRO A 13 -6.21 -6.25 -9.62
N ASN A 14 -6.65 -5.86 -8.41
CA ASN A 14 -6.08 -4.68 -7.74
C ASN A 14 -4.64 -4.93 -7.32
N THR A 15 -4.36 -6.11 -6.76
CA THR A 15 -2.99 -6.48 -6.39
C THR A 15 -2.09 -6.55 -7.63
N GLY A 16 -2.59 -7.12 -8.74
CA GLY A 16 -1.87 -7.11 -10.02
C GLY A 16 -1.51 -5.70 -10.51
N ASN A 17 -2.46 -4.77 -10.45
CA ASN A 17 -2.21 -3.37 -10.79
C ASN A 17 -1.21 -2.72 -9.83
N VAL A 18 -1.28 -3.01 -8.53
CA VAL A 18 -0.35 -2.47 -7.53
C VAL A 18 1.07 -3.03 -7.73
N ILE A 19 1.22 -4.29 -8.13
CA ILE A 19 2.52 -4.87 -8.49
C ILE A 19 3.14 -4.08 -9.64
N ARG A 20 2.39 -3.88 -10.74
CA ARG A 20 2.85 -3.10 -11.90
C ARG A 20 3.21 -1.67 -11.50
N LEU A 21 2.36 -1.03 -10.68
CA LEU A 21 2.62 0.31 -10.16
C LEU A 21 3.92 0.38 -9.36
N CYS A 22 4.16 -0.58 -8.47
CA CYS A 22 5.38 -0.65 -7.67
C CYS A 22 6.62 -0.81 -8.56
N ALA A 23 6.55 -1.69 -9.57
CA ALA A 23 7.62 -1.83 -10.57
C ALA A 23 7.90 -0.51 -11.32
N ASN A 24 6.86 0.21 -11.74
CA ASN A 24 7.00 1.47 -12.50
C ASN A 24 7.46 2.67 -11.65
N THR A 25 7.25 2.63 -10.33
CA THR A 25 7.60 3.74 -9.41
C THR A 25 8.82 3.42 -8.55
N GLY A 26 9.36 2.22 -8.67
CA GLY A 26 10.42 1.70 -7.81
C GLY A 26 9.99 1.45 -6.36
N ALA A 27 8.71 1.54 -6.02
CA ALA A 27 8.24 1.20 -4.67
C ALA A 27 8.35 -0.31 -4.39
N ARG A 28 8.56 -0.67 -3.13
CA ARG A 28 8.53 -2.08 -2.69
C ARG A 28 7.12 -2.45 -2.26
N LEU A 29 6.67 -3.65 -2.65
CA LEU A 29 5.36 -4.17 -2.28
C LEU A 29 5.48 -5.26 -1.22
N HIS A 30 4.69 -5.09 -0.17
CA HIS A 30 4.50 -6.07 0.90
C HIS A 30 3.02 -6.47 0.97
N LEU A 31 2.75 -7.76 1.02
CA LEU A 31 1.41 -8.31 1.20
C LEU A 31 1.33 -9.01 2.56
N ILE A 32 0.24 -8.83 3.28
CA ILE A 32 -0.01 -9.52 4.55
C ILE A 32 -1.18 -10.50 4.37
N GLU A 33 -0.95 -11.74 4.77
CA GLU A 33 -1.95 -12.82 4.77
C GLU A 33 -3.07 -12.61 5.81
N PRO A 34 -4.24 -13.26 5.63
CA PRO A 34 -4.61 -14.10 4.49
C PRO A 34 -4.93 -13.29 3.22
N LEU A 35 -4.43 -13.78 2.08
CA LEU A 35 -4.80 -13.22 0.77
C LEU A 35 -6.12 -13.82 0.32
N GLY A 36 -7.01 -13.00 -0.26
CA GLY A 36 -8.29 -13.47 -0.83
C GLY A 36 -8.14 -14.28 -2.13
N PHE A 37 -6.91 -14.53 -2.57
CA PHE A 37 -6.59 -15.23 -3.81
C PHE A 37 -5.22 -15.92 -3.69
N PRO A 38 -5.00 -17.01 -4.44
CA PRO A 38 -3.69 -17.64 -4.49
C PRO A 38 -2.71 -16.79 -5.31
N LEU A 39 -1.47 -16.67 -4.82
CA LEU A 39 -0.33 -16.19 -5.58
C LEU A 39 0.31 -17.39 -6.30
N ASP A 40 0.08 -17.51 -7.61
CA ASP A 40 0.77 -18.51 -8.43
C ASP A 40 1.41 -17.85 -9.66
N ASP A 41 2.66 -18.22 -9.96
CA ASP A 41 3.46 -17.62 -11.05
C ASP A 41 2.77 -17.76 -12.42
N ALA A 42 1.94 -18.78 -12.61
CA ALA A 42 1.19 -18.97 -13.84
C ALA A 42 0.06 -17.95 -14.00
N ARG A 43 -0.60 -17.53 -12.91
CA ARG A 43 -1.63 -16.48 -12.88
C ARG A 43 -1.00 -15.11 -13.00
N MET A 44 0.14 -14.89 -12.34
CA MET A 44 0.88 -13.62 -12.44
C MET A 44 1.30 -13.36 -13.89
N ARG A 45 1.88 -14.36 -14.56
CA ARG A 45 2.19 -14.29 -15.99
C ARG A 45 0.95 -14.10 -16.87
N ARG A 46 -0.16 -14.77 -16.56
CA ARG A 46 -1.45 -14.58 -17.29
C ARG A 46 -2.06 -13.19 -17.08
N ALA A 47 -1.79 -12.56 -15.94
CA ALA A 47 -2.12 -11.16 -15.69
C ALA A 47 -1.15 -10.18 -16.38
N GLY A 48 -0.23 -10.70 -17.20
CA GLY A 48 0.74 -9.93 -17.97
C GLY A 48 1.95 -9.47 -17.16
N LEU A 49 2.12 -9.92 -15.91
CA LEU A 49 3.25 -9.53 -15.06
C LEU A 49 4.50 -10.33 -15.40
N ASP A 50 5.59 -9.62 -15.67
CA ASP A 50 6.90 -10.20 -15.85
C ASP A 50 7.52 -10.56 -14.50
N TYR A 51 8.36 -11.60 -14.46
CA TYR A 51 8.95 -12.10 -13.21
C TYR A 51 9.65 -11.02 -12.40
N HIS A 52 10.40 -10.12 -13.08
CA HIS A 52 11.13 -9.05 -12.42
C HIS A 52 10.24 -8.06 -11.66
N GLU A 53 8.95 -7.93 -12.05
CA GLU A 53 8.02 -6.98 -11.46
C GLU A 53 7.51 -7.43 -10.09
N TYR A 54 7.45 -8.75 -9.85
CA TYR A 54 7.02 -9.32 -8.56
C TYR A 54 8.15 -10.04 -7.81
N ALA A 55 9.34 -10.17 -8.38
CA ALA A 55 10.48 -10.82 -7.73
C ALA A 55 10.90 -10.14 -6.41
N GLN A 56 10.64 -8.84 -6.26
CA GLN A 56 10.94 -8.09 -5.04
C GLN A 56 9.76 -7.97 -4.07
N MET A 57 8.59 -8.48 -4.46
CA MET A 57 7.41 -8.51 -3.59
C MET A 57 7.66 -9.43 -2.40
N ARG A 58 7.28 -8.97 -1.20
CA ARG A 58 7.34 -9.77 0.03
C ARG A 58 5.95 -10.14 0.48
N VAL A 59 5.77 -11.39 0.92
CA VAL A 59 4.53 -11.87 1.53
C VAL A 59 4.83 -12.22 2.97
N HIS A 60 4.00 -11.71 3.87
CA HIS A 60 4.13 -11.85 5.31
C HIS A 60 2.94 -12.60 5.88
N ALA A 61 3.19 -13.56 6.78
CA ALA A 61 2.14 -14.37 7.39
C ALA A 61 1.21 -13.56 8.32
N SER A 62 1.67 -12.43 8.83
CA SER A 62 0.90 -11.57 9.74
C SER A 62 1.49 -10.16 9.80
N TRP A 63 0.76 -9.24 10.45
CA TRP A 63 1.26 -7.90 10.77
C TRP A 63 2.57 -7.94 11.57
N ASP A 64 2.61 -8.76 12.64
CA ASP A 64 3.78 -8.86 13.49
C ASP A 64 4.98 -9.43 12.72
N ALA A 65 4.77 -10.40 11.82
CA ALA A 65 5.82 -10.92 10.94
C ALA A 65 6.42 -9.86 10.01
N LEU A 66 5.60 -8.92 9.50
CA LEU A 66 6.10 -7.77 8.74
C LEU A 66 6.98 -6.87 9.62
N ILE A 67 6.52 -6.54 10.82
CA ILE A 67 7.26 -5.67 11.74
C ILE A 67 8.60 -6.29 12.13
N ASP A 68 8.62 -7.59 12.45
CA ASP A 68 9.82 -8.30 12.87
C ASP A 68 10.84 -8.45 11.72
N SER A 69 10.37 -8.69 10.49
CA SER A 69 11.26 -8.96 9.35
C SER A 69 11.78 -7.70 8.66
N GLU A 70 10.95 -6.67 8.53
CA GLU A 70 11.32 -5.43 7.82
C GLU A 70 11.82 -4.35 8.78
N THR A 71 11.51 -4.44 10.08
CA THR A 71 11.90 -3.48 11.12
C THR A 71 11.64 -2.01 10.73
N PRO A 72 10.42 -1.66 10.27
CA PRO A 72 10.13 -0.33 9.79
C PRO A 72 10.24 0.72 10.90
N ASP A 73 10.68 1.93 10.57
CA ASP A 73 10.49 3.08 11.46
C ASP A 73 8.98 3.36 11.55
N PHE A 74 8.39 2.96 12.69
CA PHE A 74 6.96 3.07 12.90
C PHE A 74 6.47 4.52 12.77
N SER A 75 7.29 5.53 13.10
CA SER A 75 6.93 6.95 12.98
C SER A 75 6.77 7.44 11.53
N ARG A 76 7.26 6.65 10.57
CA ARG A 76 7.21 6.89 9.12
C ARG A 76 6.24 5.93 8.41
N MET A 77 5.35 5.28 9.16
CA MET A 77 4.26 4.48 8.61
C MET A 77 2.95 5.27 8.62
N PHE A 78 2.16 5.15 7.56
CA PHE A 78 0.89 5.86 7.40
C PHE A 78 -0.23 4.89 7.07
N ALA A 79 -1.27 4.86 7.90
CA ALA A 79 -2.42 3.98 7.74
C ALA A 79 -3.55 4.68 6.98
N PHE A 80 -3.93 4.13 5.83
CA PHE A 80 -5.02 4.66 5.02
C PHE A 80 -6.38 4.19 5.55
N THR A 81 -7.15 5.13 6.12
CA THR A 81 -8.46 4.87 6.70
C THR A 81 -9.35 6.12 6.67
N THR A 82 -10.66 5.94 6.66
CA THR A 82 -11.63 7.04 6.85
C THR A 82 -11.81 7.42 8.32
N ARG A 83 -11.39 6.57 9.26
CA ARG A 83 -11.59 6.76 10.71
C ARG A 83 -10.47 7.60 11.33
N GLY A 84 -10.82 8.74 11.93
CA GLY A 84 -9.87 9.56 12.70
C GLY A 84 -8.65 10.02 11.89
N SER A 85 -8.81 10.21 10.58
CA SER A 85 -7.69 10.52 9.69
C SER A 85 -7.58 12.00 9.34
N SER A 86 -6.44 12.40 8.80
CA SER A 86 -6.23 13.68 8.12
C SER A 86 -6.08 13.51 6.59
N PRO A 87 -6.27 14.57 5.79
CA PRO A 87 -5.97 14.50 4.36
C PRO A 87 -4.52 14.08 4.10
N PHE A 88 -4.30 13.09 3.24
CA PHE A 88 -2.95 12.55 3.01
C PHE A 88 -1.97 13.61 2.49
N HIS A 89 -2.44 14.51 1.61
CA HIS A 89 -1.63 15.56 0.99
C HIS A 89 -1.21 16.68 1.97
N SER A 90 -1.68 16.67 3.22
CA SER A 90 -1.19 17.61 4.25
C SER A 90 0.09 17.12 4.94
N HIS A 91 0.58 15.92 4.60
CA HIS A 91 1.77 15.32 5.20
C HIS A 91 2.98 15.50 4.30
N ALA A 92 4.14 15.70 4.94
CA ALA A 92 5.43 15.65 4.29
C ALA A 92 5.93 14.20 4.27
N PHE A 93 5.82 13.57 3.10
CA PHE A 93 6.37 12.24 2.85
C PHE A 93 7.85 12.34 2.55
N LEU A 94 8.59 11.34 3.02
CA LEU A 94 10.04 11.21 2.86
C LEU A 94 10.36 9.87 2.19
N PRO A 95 11.45 9.79 1.40
CA PRO A 95 11.93 8.51 0.91
C PRO A 95 12.10 7.51 2.06
N GLY A 96 11.55 6.30 1.88
CA GLY A 96 11.55 5.24 2.89
C GLY A 96 10.22 5.07 3.62
N ASP A 97 9.29 6.02 3.50
CA ASP A 97 7.98 5.93 4.13
C ASP A 97 7.17 4.69 3.72
N TRP A 98 6.30 4.27 4.63
CA TRP A 98 5.44 3.09 4.47
C TRP A 98 3.97 3.50 4.38
N PHE A 99 3.31 3.04 3.33
CA PHE A 99 1.89 3.32 3.09
C PHE A 99 1.09 2.04 3.26
N VAL A 100 0.24 2.01 4.27
CA VAL A 100 -0.47 0.81 4.72
C VAL A 100 -1.95 0.90 4.34
N PHE A 101 -2.40 -0.03 3.51
CA PHE A 101 -3.75 -0.10 2.99
C PHE A 101 -4.40 -1.41 3.42
N GLY A 102 -5.69 -1.36 3.79
CA GLY A 102 -6.46 -2.56 4.07
C GLY A 102 -7.18 -3.12 2.85
N ALA A 103 -7.93 -4.19 3.08
CA ALA A 103 -8.78 -4.83 2.10
C ALA A 103 -9.82 -3.86 1.51
N GLU A 104 -10.22 -4.10 0.27
CA GLU A 104 -11.11 -3.22 -0.49
C GLU A 104 -12.49 -3.04 0.15
N THR A 105 -13.02 -4.11 0.75
CA THR A 105 -14.38 -4.10 1.31
C THR A 105 -14.39 -3.71 2.79
N ARG A 106 -13.34 -4.05 3.54
CA ARG A 106 -13.30 -3.93 5.01
C ARG A 106 -12.41 -2.80 5.51
N GLY A 107 -11.47 -2.33 4.69
CA GLY A 107 -10.39 -1.48 5.15
C GLY A 107 -9.42 -2.22 6.07
N LEU A 108 -8.69 -1.47 6.91
CA LEU A 108 -7.72 -2.05 7.84
C LEU A 108 -8.43 -2.75 9.02
N PRO A 109 -8.00 -3.97 9.40
CA PRO A 109 -8.44 -4.60 10.64
C PRO A 109 -8.16 -3.71 11.86
N ASP A 110 -9.05 -3.72 12.85
CA ASP A 110 -8.90 -2.91 14.07
C ASP A 110 -7.60 -3.23 14.82
N ALA A 111 -7.18 -4.49 14.83
CA ALA A 111 -5.94 -4.93 15.44
C ALA A 111 -4.68 -4.26 14.83
N VAL A 112 -4.76 -3.88 13.55
CA VAL A 112 -3.70 -3.13 12.85
C VAL A 112 -3.91 -1.64 13.02
N LEU A 113 -5.12 -1.12 12.75
CA LEU A 113 -5.39 0.32 12.78
C LEU A 113 -5.16 0.93 14.16
N ASN A 114 -5.49 0.21 15.23
CA ASN A 114 -5.31 0.69 16.61
C ASN A 114 -3.84 0.82 17.03
N ARG A 115 -2.90 0.29 16.24
CA ARG A 115 -1.46 0.52 16.44
C ARG A 115 -1.04 1.93 16.00
N PHE A 116 -1.79 2.56 15.10
CA PHE A 116 -1.47 3.86 14.54
C PHE A 116 -2.12 4.97 15.38
N PRO A 117 -1.36 5.98 15.84
CA PRO A 117 -1.93 7.21 16.37
C PRO A 117 -2.66 7.99 15.26
N ASP A 118 -3.58 8.88 15.64
CA ASP A 118 -4.38 9.66 14.69
C ASP A 118 -3.52 10.49 13.71
N THR A 119 -2.35 10.95 14.15
CA THR A 119 -1.38 11.70 13.32
C THR A 119 -0.79 10.88 12.16
N GLN A 120 -0.91 9.56 12.19
CA GLN A 120 -0.44 8.65 11.14
C GLN A 120 -1.60 8.05 10.34
N ARG A 121 -2.84 8.40 10.68
CA ARG A 121 -4.03 7.97 9.96
C ARG A 121 -4.33 8.98 8.87
N VAL A 122 -4.37 8.52 7.62
CA VAL A 122 -4.50 9.39 6.44
C VAL A 122 -5.64 8.93 5.53
N ARG A 123 -6.22 9.87 4.78
CA ARG A 123 -7.23 9.57 3.73
C ARG A 123 -7.04 10.44 2.50
N LEU A 124 -7.54 9.95 1.37
CA LEU A 124 -7.74 10.79 0.20
C LEU A 124 -8.97 11.69 0.41
N PRO A 125 -8.91 12.99 0.05
CA PRO A 125 -10.09 13.84 -0.01
C PRO A 125 -11.11 13.30 -1.01
N MET A 126 -12.39 13.32 -0.64
CA MET A 126 -13.49 12.85 -1.48
C MET A 126 -14.71 13.76 -1.29
N ARG A 127 -15.53 13.90 -2.34
CA ARG A 127 -16.83 14.59 -2.22
C ARG A 127 -17.76 13.76 -1.34
N ALA A 128 -18.50 14.43 -0.45
CA ALA A 128 -19.45 13.77 0.44
C ALA A 128 -20.45 12.88 -0.31
N GLY A 129 -20.82 11.75 0.30
CA GLY A 129 -21.79 10.79 -0.25
C GLY A 129 -21.27 9.84 -1.33
N ASN A 130 -19.98 9.90 -1.69
CA ASN A 130 -19.39 8.99 -2.69
C ASN A 130 -18.76 7.75 -2.03
N ARG A 131 -18.77 6.64 -2.77
CA ARG A 131 -18.03 5.42 -2.39
C ARG A 131 -16.54 5.65 -2.53
N SER A 132 -15.76 4.95 -1.70
CA SER A 132 -14.30 4.94 -1.76
C SER A 132 -13.76 4.61 -3.16
N LEU A 133 -12.59 5.16 -3.47
CA LEU A 133 -11.88 4.85 -4.72
C LEU A 133 -11.44 3.38 -4.75
N ASN A 134 -11.20 2.88 -5.96
CA ASN A 134 -10.52 1.61 -6.17
C ASN A 134 -9.16 1.60 -5.43
N LEU A 135 -8.77 0.46 -4.86
CA LEU A 135 -7.53 0.32 -4.10
C LEU A 135 -6.29 0.64 -4.93
N SER A 136 -6.17 0.09 -6.15
CA SER A 136 -5.01 0.36 -7.00
C SER A 136 -4.90 1.84 -7.39
N ASN A 137 -6.04 2.51 -7.63
CA ASN A 137 -6.05 3.96 -7.85
C ASN A 137 -5.62 4.74 -6.61
N THR A 138 -6.07 4.31 -5.43
CA THR A 138 -5.69 4.93 -4.15
C THR A 138 -4.18 4.83 -3.93
N VAL A 139 -3.61 3.64 -4.13
CA VAL A 139 -2.17 3.41 -4.01
C VAL A 139 -1.41 4.26 -5.04
N ALA A 140 -1.87 4.31 -6.30
CA ALA A 140 -1.24 5.12 -7.35
C ALA A 140 -1.16 6.60 -6.97
N VAL A 141 -2.27 7.19 -6.53
CA VAL A 141 -2.31 8.60 -6.10
C VAL A 141 -1.34 8.86 -4.95
N VAL A 142 -1.30 7.95 -3.96
CA VAL A 142 -0.42 8.09 -2.79
C VAL A 142 1.05 8.01 -3.19
N VAL A 143 1.43 6.97 -3.93
CA VAL A 143 2.83 6.75 -4.33
C VAL A 143 3.31 7.89 -5.21
N PHE A 144 2.53 8.34 -6.19
CA PHE A 144 2.94 9.45 -7.04
C PHE A 144 2.97 10.80 -6.30
N GLU A 145 2.09 11.05 -5.32
CA GLU A 145 2.21 12.27 -4.50
C GLU A 145 3.47 12.26 -3.63
N ALA A 146 3.75 11.14 -2.96
CA ALA A 146 4.98 11.01 -2.18
C ALA A 146 6.23 11.14 -3.07
N TRP A 147 6.20 10.53 -4.26
CA TRP A 147 7.30 10.63 -5.22
C TRP A 147 7.44 12.05 -5.78
N ARG A 148 6.34 12.76 -6.03
CA ARG A 148 6.35 14.19 -6.39
C ARG A 148 7.02 15.03 -5.32
N GLN A 149 6.72 14.78 -4.03
CA GLN A 149 7.38 15.48 -2.92
C GLN A 149 8.89 15.18 -2.86
N ALA A 150 9.31 13.98 -3.25
CA ALA A 150 10.70 13.59 -3.44
C ALA A 150 11.30 14.03 -4.79
N GLY A 151 10.62 14.93 -5.54
CA GLY A 151 11.12 15.46 -6.81
C GLY A 151 11.18 14.45 -7.96
N PHE A 152 10.39 13.37 -7.88
CA PHE A 152 10.43 12.25 -8.83
C PHE A 152 11.83 11.67 -9.04
N GLU A 153 12.67 11.67 -7.99
CA GLU A 153 14.04 11.14 -8.06
C GLU A 153 14.05 9.71 -8.65
N GLY A 154 14.89 9.49 -9.67
CA GLY A 154 14.99 8.24 -10.42
C GLY A 154 13.95 8.05 -11.55
N GLY A 155 12.98 8.97 -11.68
CA GLY A 155 12.04 9.04 -12.80
C GLY A 155 12.47 10.07 -13.87
N ALA A 156 11.82 10.03 -15.03
CA ALA A 156 12.07 10.93 -16.17
C ALA A 156 10.76 11.33 -16.86
#